data_AF-A0A843RM40-F1
#
_entry.id   AF-A0A843RM40-F1
#
_cell.length_a   1.000
_cell.length_b   1.000
_cell.length_c   1.000
_cell.angle_alpha   90.00
_cell.angle_beta   90.00
_cell.angle_gamma   90.00
#
_symmetry.space_group_name_H-M   'P 1'
#
loop_
_entity.id
_entity.type
_entity.pdbx_description
1 polymer ?
#
loop_
_entity_poly.entity_id
_entity_poly.type
_entity_poly.pdbx_seq_one_letter_code
_entity_poly.pdbx_strand_id
1 'polypeptide(L)'
;MRSLNIGATGMLAQQLNVEVISNNIANLNTTGFKRQRAEFQDLLYQNMRRVGSASSDAGTIVPTGVQLGLGVKSAAVYRIASQGNIIQTENPLDLAINGRGLLMVELPNGETAYTRAGSLQLSPDGDIVTADGYVVQPGITVPTDAIAISVNDNGEVYVDLDGQVAPVRVGQLELANFANEAGLDAIGNNLLLETAASGQASVATPGSAGFGLIIQGALETSNVNVVSEITNLITAQRAYEMNSKVIESSDEMMRTMTQLR
;
A
#
# COMPACT_ATOMS: atom_id res chain seq x y z
N MET A 1 18.93 31.68 -6.63
CA MET A 1 18.78 30.96 -5.35
C MET A 1 17.37 30.41 -5.12
N ARG A 2 16.28 31.19 -5.20
CA ARG A 2 14.90 30.65 -5.01
C ARG A 2 14.44 29.67 -6.10
N SER A 3 14.79 29.92 -7.36
CA SER A 3 14.53 28.99 -8.47
C SER A 3 15.20 27.62 -8.28
N LEU A 4 16.42 27.60 -7.74
CA LEU A 4 17.16 26.37 -7.42
C LEU A 4 16.44 25.55 -6.33
N ASN A 5 15.94 26.19 -5.28
CA ASN A 5 15.21 25.49 -4.20
C ASN A 5 13.88 24.91 -4.67
N ILE A 6 13.14 25.64 -5.52
CA ILE A 6 11.88 25.16 -6.12
C ILE A 6 12.18 23.98 -7.06
N GLY A 7 13.21 24.08 -7.90
CA GLY A 7 13.66 22.99 -8.76
C GLY A 7 14.12 21.76 -7.96
N ALA A 8 14.88 21.96 -6.88
CA ALA A 8 15.38 20.88 -6.02
C ALA A 8 14.25 20.13 -5.31
N THR A 9 13.30 20.85 -4.72
CA THR A 9 12.12 20.22 -4.09
C THR A 9 11.25 19.48 -5.11
N GLY A 10 11.11 20.02 -6.33
CA GLY A 10 10.46 19.34 -7.44
C GLY A 10 11.18 18.06 -7.88
N MET A 11 12.51 18.07 -7.99
CA MET A 11 13.30 16.87 -8.31
C MET A 11 13.16 15.79 -7.23
N LEU A 12 13.28 16.15 -5.95
CA LEU A 12 13.12 15.21 -4.84
C LEU A 12 11.72 14.58 -4.81
N ALA A 13 10.68 15.37 -5.09
CA ALA A 13 9.32 14.85 -5.21
C ALA A 13 9.19 13.84 -6.36
N GLN A 14 9.76 14.13 -7.53
CA GLN A 14 9.73 13.21 -8.66
C GLN A 14 10.60 11.97 -8.43
N GLN A 15 11.73 12.10 -7.74
CA GLN A 15 12.54 10.95 -7.35
C GLN A 15 11.75 9.99 -6.46
N LEU A 16 11.09 10.49 -5.41
CA LEU A 16 10.22 9.68 -4.56
C LEU A 16 9.09 9.02 -5.37
N ASN A 17 8.50 9.75 -6.31
CA ASN A 17 7.45 9.21 -7.18
C ASN A 17 7.98 8.04 -8.04
N VAL A 18 9.17 8.20 -8.62
CA VAL A 18 9.85 7.15 -9.39
C VAL A 18 10.14 5.93 -8.51
N GLU A 19 10.62 6.13 -7.29
CA GLU A 19 10.89 5.04 -6.32
C GLU A 19 9.61 4.26 -5.98
N VAL A 20 8.51 4.95 -5.67
CA VAL A 20 7.22 4.32 -5.35
C VAL A 20 6.65 3.55 -6.55
N ILE A 21 6.68 4.13 -7.76
CA ILE A 21 6.22 3.45 -8.97
C ILE A 21 7.09 2.23 -9.29
N SER A 22 8.41 2.36 -9.12
CA SER A 22 9.34 1.23 -9.33
C SER A 22 9.06 0.09 -8.36
N ASN A 23 8.76 0.41 -7.09
CA ASN A 23 8.38 -0.60 -6.10
C ASN A 23 7.05 -1.28 -6.45
N ASN A 24 6.05 -0.52 -6.93
CA ASN A 24 4.79 -1.09 -7.40
C ASN A 24 5.00 -2.08 -8.55
N ILE A 25 5.82 -1.72 -9.55
CA ILE A 25 6.13 -2.58 -10.70
C ILE A 25 6.85 -3.86 -10.24
N ALA A 26 7.81 -3.73 -9.33
CA ALA A 26 8.55 -4.88 -8.80
C ALA A 26 7.64 -5.88 -8.07
N ASN A 27 6.63 -5.37 -7.34
CA ASN A 27 5.70 -6.17 -6.55
C ASN A 27 4.42 -6.57 -7.31
N LEU A 28 4.45 -6.61 -8.64
CA LEU A 28 3.27 -6.99 -9.42
C LEU A 28 2.87 -8.46 -9.22
N ASN A 29 3.84 -9.36 -9.16
CA ASN A 29 3.56 -10.79 -8.97
C ASN A 29 3.42 -11.17 -7.49
N THR A 30 3.61 -10.21 -6.58
CA THR A 30 3.52 -10.45 -5.14
C THR A 30 2.05 -10.61 -4.75
N THR A 31 1.72 -11.73 -4.11
CA THR A 31 0.36 -12.07 -3.67
C THR A 31 -0.12 -11.11 -2.58
N GLY A 32 -1.34 -10.60 -2.70
CA GLY A 32 -1.93 -9.68 -1.72
C GLY A 32 -1.27 -8.29 -1.66
N PHE A 33 -0.32 -7.95 -2.54
CA PHE A 33 0.32 -6.63 -2.53
C PHE A 33 -0.66 -5.52 -2.92
N LYS A 34 -0.60 -4.41 -2.18
CA LYS A 34 -1.41 -3.22 -2.44
C LYS A 34 -0.52 -2.07 -2.92
N ARG A 35 -0.85 -1.56 -4.11
CA ARG A 35 -0.18 -0.44 -4.76
C ARG A 35 -0.07 0.76 -3.82
N GLN A 36 1.12 1.35 -3.79
CA GLN A 36 1.40 2.58 -3.07
C GLN A 36 1.28 3.80 -3.99
N ARG A 37 0.89 4.94 -3.41
CA ARG A 37 0.82 6.23 -4.10
C ARG A 37 1.50 7.30 -3.26
N ALA A 38 2.42 8.04 -3.88
CA ALA A 38 2.97 9.25 -3.31
C ALA A 38 1.99 10.43 -3.49
N GLU A 39 1.77 11.18 -2.42
CA GLU A 39 1.02 12.43 -2.42
C GLU A 39 1.95 13.60 -2.10
N PHE A 40 1.76 14.70 -2.83
CA PHE A 40 2.56 15.91 -2.70
C PHE A 40 1.65 17.10 -2.41
N GLN A 41 2.16 18.04 -1.61
CA GLN A 41 1.49 19.29 -1.26
C GLN A 41 2.39 20.46 -1.61
N ASP A 42 1.79 21.60 -1.92
CA ASP A 42 2.52 22.85 -2.10
C ASP A 42 3.11 23.35 -0.77
N LEU A 43 4.19 24.13 -0.88
CA LEU A 43 4.80 24.83 0.24
C LEU A 43 4.17 26.22 0.41
N LEU A 44 4.41 26.84 1.58
CA LEU A 44 3.87 28.16 1.91
C LEU A 44 4.11 29.19 0.80
N TYR A 45 3.15 30.11 0.66
CA TYR A 45 3.24 31.21 -0.29
C TYR A 45 3.89 32.44 0.35
N GLN A 46 4.89 33.01 -0.32
CA GLN A 46 5.44 34.30 0.07
C GLN A 46 4.65 35.44 -0.58
N ASN A 47 3.96 36.22 0.24
CA ASN A 47 3.20 37.39 -0.20
C ASN A 47 4.15 38.60 -0.34
N MET A 48 4.59 38.92 -1.55
CA MET A 48 5.40 40.12 -1.80
C MET A 48 4.56 41.41 -1.82
N ARG A 49 3.30 41.30 -2.23
CA ARG A 49 2.32 42.39 -2.19
C ARG A 49 0.97 41.82 -1.82
N ARG A 50 0.45 42.17 -0.64
CA ARG A 50 -0.83 41.65 -0.14
C ARG A 50 -1.96 42.23 -0.99
N VAL A 51 -2.84 41.37 -1.49
CA VAL A 51 -4.09 41.77 -2.17
C VAL A 51 -4.84 42.72 -1.23
N GLY A 52 -5.30 43.86 -1.72
CA GLY A 52 -6.02 44.84 -0.90
C GLY A 52 -5.16 45.89 -0.18
N SER A 53 -3.85 45.94 -0.39
CA SER A 53 -3.00 47.03 0.12
C SER A 53 -3.17 48.32 -0.69
N ALA A 54 -3.08 49.49 -0.03
CA ALA A 54 -3.12 50.79 -0.68
C ALA A 54 -1.79 51.06 -1.41
N SER A 55 -1.85 51.31 -2.72
CA SER A 55 -0.68 51.57 -3.56
C SER A 55 -0.30 53.06 -3.62
N SER A 56 -1.11 53.94 -3.02
CA SER A 56 -0.95 55.40 -3.08
C SER A 56 -1.69 56.07 -1.92
N ASP A 57 -1.28 57.28 -1.55
CA ASP A 57 -1.95 58.14 -0.55
C ASP A 57 -3.37 58.58 -0.98
N ALA A 58 -3.75 58.26 -2.22
CA ALA A 58 -5.07 58.49 -2.82
C ALA A 58 -6.00 57.27 -2.77
N GLY A 59 -5.66 56.22 -2.01
CA GLY A 59 -6.55 55.08 -1.74
C GLY A 59 -6.71 54.08 -2.89
N THR A 60 -5.78 54.03 -3.85
CA THR A 60 -5.84 53.03 -4.94
C THR A 60 -5.49 51.64 -4.39
N ILE A 61 -6.43 50.69 -4.51
CA ILE A 61 -6.30 49.33 -3.98
C ILE A 61 -5.55 48.45 -4.99
N VAL A 62 -4.59 47.66 -4.53
CA VAL A 62 -3.91 46.64 -5.35
C VAL A 62 -4.91 45.52 -5.73
N PRO A 63 -5.27 45.35 -7.03
CA PRO A 63 -6.27 44.37 -7.46
C PRO A 63 -5.73 42.93 -7.46
N THR A 64 -4.44 42.77 -7.77
CA THR A 64 -3.73 41.49 -7.79
C THR A 64 -2.45 41.59 -6.95
N GLY A 65 -2.39 40.76 -5.92
CA GLY A 65 -1.20 40.55 -5.11
C GLY A 65 -0.20 39.67 -5.84
N VAL A 66 1.06 39.70 -5.41
CA VAL A 66 2.09 38.78 -5.91
C VAL A 66 2.28 37.70 -4.84
N GLN A 67 1.77 36.49 -5.13
CA GLN A 67 1.97 35.30 -4.31
C GLN A 67 2.91 34.36 -5.06
N LEU A 68 4.06 34.05 -4.46
CA LEU A 68 5.00 33.08 -5.01
C LEU A 68 4.99 31.81 -4.15
N GLY A 69 4.76 30.65 -4.77
CA GLY A 69 4.88 29.35 -4.11
C GLY A 69 6.34 28.98 -3.88
N LEU A 70 6.64 28.38 -2.72
CA LEU A 70 8.01 28.01 -2.33
C LEU A 70 8.43 26.60 -2.79
N GLY A 71 7.62 25.93 -3.61
CA GLY A 71 7.89 24.58 -4.13
C GLY A 71 6.87 23.56 -3.63
N VAL A 72 7.31 22.31 -3.53
CA VAL A 72 6.47 21.16 -3.15
C VAL A 72 7.13 20.34 -2.02
N LYS A 73 6.33 19.64 -1.22
CA LYS A 73 6.81 18.64 -0.26
C LYS A 73 6.06 17.32 -0.44
N SER A 74 6.69 16.21 -0.05
CA SER A 74 5.99 14.94 0.13
C SER A 74 5.05 15.05 1.34
N ALA A 75 3.79 14.66 1.13
CA ALA A 75 2.78 14.65 2.18
C ALA A 75 2.68 13.27 2.81
N ALA A 76 2.51 12.23 1.99
CA ALA A 76 2.39 10.85 2.44
C ALA A 76 2.69 9.88 1.29
N VAL A 77 3.01 8.63 1.65
CA VAL A 77 2.92 7.48 0.76
C VAL A 77 1.97 6.50 1.42
N TYR A 78 0.81 6.26 0.81
CA TYR A 78 -0.21 5.36 1.35
C TYR A 78 -0.55 4.25 0.37
N ARG A 79 -1.04 3.13 0.91
CA ARG A 79 -1.52 1.98 0.12
C ARG A 79 -2.96 2.20 -0.30
N ILE A 80 -3.28 1.75 -1.50
CA ILE A 80 -4.64 1.74 -2.02
C ILE A 80 -5.21 0.34 -1.84
N ALA A 81 -6.10 0.20 -0.86
CA ALA A 81 -6.75 -1.04 -0.47
C ALA A 81 -7.88 -1.46 -1.41
N SER A 82 -7.63 -1.48 -2.71
CA SER A 82 -8.55 -2.11 -3.66
C SER A 82 -8.21 -3.59 -3.82
N GLN A 83 -9.23 -4.40 -4.12
CA GLN A 83 -9.03 -5.81 -4.41
C GLN A 83 -8.26 -5.99 -5.74
N GLY A 84 -7.32 -6.92 -5.75
CA GLY A 84 -6.62 -7.35 -6.96
C GLY A 84 -7.42 -8.38 -7.76
N ASN A 85 -6.78 -8.98 -8.77
CA ASN A 85 -7.38 -10.10 -9.48
C ASN A 85 -7.29 -11.37 -8.61
N ILE A 86 -8.29 -12.25 -8.70
CA ILE A 86 -8.22 -13.56 -8.06
C ILE A 86 -7.84 -14.57 -9.14
N ILE A 87 -6.73 -15.27 -8.92
CA ILE A 87 -6.27 -16.34 -9.81
C ILE A 87 -6.49 -17.66 -9.10
N GLN A 88 -7.20 -18.57 -9.75
CA GLN A 88 -7.35 -19.95 -9.30
C GLN A 88 -5.98 -20.64 -9.32
N THR A 89 -5.60 -21.26 -8.22
CA THR A 89 -4.45 -22.14 -8.11
C THR A 89 -4.92 -23.56 -7.88
N GLU A 90 -4.05 -24.54 -8.14
CA GLU A 90 -4.37 -25.96 -7.93
C GLU A 90 -4.04 -26.42 -6.49
N ASN A 91 -3.59 -25.52 -5.63
CA ASN A 91 -3.17 -25.83 -4.26
C ASN A 91 -4.33 -25.59 -3.27
N PRO A 92 -4.80 -26.61 -2.53
CA PRO A 92 -5.92 -26.47 -1.59
C PRO A 92 -5.63 -25.54 -0.40
N LEU A 93 -4.37 -25.28 -0.08
CA LEU A 93 -3.97 -24.37 1.01
C LEU A 93 -3.88 -22.90 0.57
N ASP A 94 -4.00 -22.63 -0.73
CA ASP A 94 -4.06 -21.26 -1.21
C ASP A 94 -5.46 -20.69 -0.98
N LEU A 95 -5.55 -19.62 -0.20
CA LEU A 95 -6.83 -18.98 0.16
C LEU A 95 -6.88 -17.53 -0.30
N ALA A 96 -7.83 -17.19 -1.17
CA ALA A 96 -8.11 -15.80 -1.53
C ALA A 96 -9.30 -15.28 -0.75
N ILE A 97 -9.26 -14.00 -0.36
CA ILE A 97 -10.40 -13.33 0.26
C ILE A 97 -11.11 -12.50 -0.82
N ASN A 98 -12.38 -12.80 -1.08
CA ASN A 98 -13.21 -12.00 -1.97
C ASN A 98 -14.04 -10.98 -1.17
N GLY A 99 -13.69 -9.69 -1.28
CA GLY A 99 -14.22 -8.63 -0.44
C GLY A 99 -13.21 -8.16 0.62
N ARG A 100 -13.68 -7.49 1.68
CA ARG A 100 -12.82 -6.87 2.71
C ARG A 100 -12.43 -7.88 3.80
N GLY A 101 -11.20 -7.77 4.31
CA GLY A 101 -10.70 -8.63 5.39
C GLY A 101 -9.21 -8.95 5.24
N LEU A 102 -8.55 -9.22 6.35
CA LEU A 102 -7.15 -9.62 6.39
C LEU A 102 -7.07 -10.90 7.22
N LEU A 103 -6.21 -11.82 6.80
CA LEU A 103 -5.83 -12.97 7.61
C LEU A 103 -5.01 -12.49 8.80
N MET A 104 -5.26 -13.08 9.95
CA MET A 104 -4.49 -12.83 11.17
C MET A 104 -3.42 -13.89 11.31
N VAL A 105 -2.19 -13.47 11.59
CA VAL A 105 -1.06 -14.36 11.80
C VAL A 105 -0.36 -13.98 13.08
N GLU A 106 0.13 -14.98 13.79
CA GLU A 106 0.87 -14.78 15.03
C GLU A 106 2.36 -14.73 14.75
N LEU A 107 2.99 -13.61 15.12
CA LEU A 107 4.44 -13.48 15.04
C LEU A 107 5.13 -14.27 16.16
N PRO A 108 6.43 -14.57 16.03
CA PRO A 108 7.19 -15.27 17.06
C PRO A 108 7.31 -14.50 18.38
N ASN A 109 7.03 -13.19 18.36
CA ASN A 109 6.98 -12.34 19.56
C ASN A 109 5.62 -12.40 20.28
N GLY A 110 4.64 -13.14 19.76
CA GLY A 110 3.27 -13.24 20.26
C GLY A 110 2.34 -12.10 19.81
N GLU A 111 2.80 -11.21 18.93
CA GLU A 111 2.00 -10.13 18.38
C GLU A 111 1.19 -10.62 17.16
N THR A 112 -0.03 -10.13 17.00
CA THR A 112 -0.84 -10.44 15.80
C THR A 112 -0.49 -9.47 14.68
N ALA A 113 -0.07 -9.99 13.53
CA ALA A 113 -0.04 -9.24 12.28
C ALA A 113 -1.17 -9.66 11.34
N TYR A 114 -1.35 -8.82 10.34
CA TYR A 114 -2.42 -8.93 9.37
C TYR A 114 -1.83 -9.06 7.98
N THR A 115 -2.35 -9.98 7.17
CA THR A 115 -1.90 -10.18 5.81
C THR A 115 -3.05 -10.42 4.85
N ARG A 116 -2.84 -10.03 3.60
CA ARG A 116 -3.72 -10.37 2.48
C ARG A 116 -3.12 -11.52 1.65
N ALA A 117 -1.92 -11.97 1.98
CA ALA A 117 -1.25 -13.07 1.29
C ALA A 117 -1.89 -14.39 1.68
N GLY A 118 -2.45 -15.07 0.68
CA GLY A 118 -3.17 -16.34 0.82
C GLY A 118 -2.33 -17.59 0.67
N SER A 119 -1.01 -17.47 0.50
CA SER A 119 -0.12 -18.60 0.27
C SER A 119 0.24 -19.26 1.61
N LEU A 120 -0.53 -20.27 1.98
CA LEU A 120 -0.38 -21.00 3.23
C LEU A 120 0.23 -22.38 3.00
N GLN A 121 0.87 -22.91 4.02
CA GLN A 121 1.53 -24.21 4.04
C GLN A 121 1.23 -24.92 5.37
N LEU A 122 1.47 -26.22 5.40
CA LEU A 122 1.33 -27.01 6.61
C LEU A 122 2.68 -27.18 7.31
N SER A 123 2.72 -26.88 8.60
CA SER A 123 3.86 -27.17 9.48
C SER A 123 3.97 -28.68 9.75
N PRO A 124 5.15 -29.23 10.12
CA PRO A 124 5.28 -30.61 10.58
C PRO A 124 4.35 -30.99 11.74
N ASP A 125 3.98 -30.00 12.56
CA ASP A 125 3.07 -30.18 13.71
C ASP A 125 1.59 -30.16 13.30
N GLY A 126 1.28 -29.95 12.01
CA GLY A 126 -0.09 -29.89 11.49
C GLY A 126 -0.70 -28.48 11.50
N ASP A 127 0.01 -27.46 11.96
CA ASP A 127 -0.52 -26.09 11.96
C ASP A 127 -0.46 -25.43 10.58
N ILE A 128 -1.49 -24.66 10.24
CA ILE A 128 -1.50 -23.82 9.03
C ILE A 128 -0.59 -22.60 9.27
N VAL A 129 0.46 -22.51 8.49
CA VAL A 129 1.47 -21.44 8.57
C VAL A 129 1.55 -20.67 7.25
N THR A 130 2.02 -19.42 7.31
CA THR A 130 2.42 -18.67 6.13
C THR A 130 3.72 -19.22 5.53
N ALA A 131 4.12 -18.71 4.35
CA ALA A 131 5.41 -19.05 3.74
C ALA A 131 6.64 -18.76 4.64
N ASP A 132 6.49 -17.86 5.63
CA ASP A 132 7.53 -17.52 6.60
C ASP A 132 7.47 -18.38 7.89
N GLY A 133 6.49 -19.29 8.00
CA GLY A 133 6.31 -20.14 9.18
C GLY A 133 5.48 -19.52 10.31
N TYR A 134 4.79 -18.40 10.06
CA TYR A 134 3.90 -17.79 11.06
C TYR A 134 2.54 -18.48 11.09
N VAL A 135 2.06 -18.84 12.28
CA VAL A 135 0.79 -19.57 12.44
C VAL A 135 -0.39 -18.65 12.15
N VAL A 136 -1.34 -19.14 11.37
CA VAL A 136 -2.60 -18.41 11.09
C VAL A 136 -3.55 -18.56 12.28
N GLN A 137 -4.03 -17.44 12.82
CA GLN A 137 -4.97 -17.45 13.94
C GLN A 137 -6.38 -17.87 13.48
N PRO A 138 -7.13 -18.67 14.28
CA PRO A 138 -6.90 -18.98 15.71
C PRO A 138 -6.00 -20.20 16.02
N GLY A 139 -5.15 -20.65 15.10
CA GLY A 139 -4.28 -21.82 15.31
C GLY A 139 -5.02 -23.11 14.99
N ILE A 140 -5.22 -23.36 13.69
CA ILE A 140 -5.92 -24.54 13.20
C ILE A 140 -4.89 -25.65 12.96
N THR A 141 -4.97 -26.71 13.78
CA THR A 141 -4.09 -27.88 13.67
C THR A 141 -4.80 -28.99 12.89
N VAL A 142 -4.34 -29.22 11.66
CA VAL A 142 -4.78 -30.32 10.80
C VAL A 142 -4.13 -31.64 11.27
N PRO A 143 -4.93 -32.68 11.58
CA PRO A 143 -4.41 -34.00 11.91
C PRO A 143 -3.54 -34.60 10.79
N THR A 144 -2.48 -35.32 11.15
CA THR A 144 -1.53 -35.91 10.18
C THR A 144 -2.10 -37.08 9.37
N ASP A 145 -3.25 -37.61 9.78
CA ASP A 145 -4.05 -38.62 9.08
C ASP A 145 -5.06 -38.03 8.09
N ALA A 146 -5.06 -36.71 7.89
CA ALA A 146 -5.89 -36.04 6.88
C ALA A 146 -5.38 -36.33 5.45
N ILE A 147 -6.30 -36.80 4.60
CA ILE A 147 -6.04 -37.09 3.17
C ILE A 147 -6.22 -35.82 2.33
N ALA A 148 -7.25 -35.02 2.63
CA ALA A 148 -7.58 -33.80 1.92
C ALA A 148 -8.06 -32.71 2.88
N ILE A 149 -7.78 -31.46 2.52
CA ILE A 149 -8.22 -30.26 3.25
C ILE A 149 -9.18 -29.50 2.35
N SER A 150 -10.38 -29.22 2.85
CA SER A 150 -11.36 -28.36 2.19
C SER A 150 -11.73 -27.18 3.08
N VAL A 151 -11.85 -25.99 2.49
CA VAL A 151 -12.22 -24.77 3.21
C VAL A 151 -13.45 -24.19 2.56
N ASN A 152 -14.51 -23.96 3.34
CA ASN A 152 -15.73 -23.38 2.80
C ASN A 152 -15.66 -21.84 2.73
N ASP A 153 -16.64 -21.24 2.05
CA ASP A 153 -16.72 -19.79 1.86
C ASP A 153 -16.79 -18.98 3.17
N ASN A 154 -17.25 -19.62 4.26
CA ASN A 154 -17.34 -19.06 5.61
C ASN A 154 -16.05 -19.26 6.44
N GLY A 155 -15.00 -19.82 5.82
CA GLY A 155 -13.69 -20.07 6.43
C GLY A 155 -13.61 -21.26 7.36
N GLU A 156 -14.63 -22.12 7.40
CA GLU A 156 -14.56 -23.38 8.15
C GLU A 156 -13.65 -24.36 7.41
N VAL A 157 -12.66 -24.89 8.14
CA VAL A 157 -11.68 -25.84 7.63
C VAL A 157 -12.16 -27.25 7.97
N TYR A 158 -12.34 -28.04 6.93
CA TYR A 158 -12.73 -29.44 6.97
C TYR A 158 -11.58 -30.31 6.50
N VAL A 159 -11.45 -31.49 7.11
CA VAL A 159 -10.47 -32.50 6.72
C VAL A 159 -11.16 -33.82 6.47
N ASP A 160 -10.71 -34.51 5.43
CA ASP A 160 -11.13 -35.88 5.13
C ASP A 160 -10.14 -36.85 5.77
N LEU A 161 -10.63 -37.67 6.68
CA LEU A 161 -9.83 -38.67 7.41
C LEU A 161 -10.00 -40.05 6.79
N ASP A 162 -8.96 -40.88 6.85
CA ASP A 162 -9.02 -42.24 6.33
C ASP A 162 -10.11 -43.06 7.05
N GLY A 163 -10.99 -43.70 6.28
CA GLY A 163 -12.11 -44.49 6.79
C GLY A 163 -13.36 -43.71 7.22
N GLN A 164 -13.39 -42.37 7.12
CA GLN A 164 -14.60 -41.56 7.33
C GLN A 164 -15.08 -40.93 6.02
N VAL A 165 -16.37 -41.13 5.69
CA VAL A 165 -16.98 -40.55 4.48
C VAL A 165 -17.42 -39.10 4.69
N ALA A 166 -17.59 -38.67 5.95
CA ALA A 166 -18.00 -37.32 6.29
C ALA A 166 -16.77 -36.47 6.68
N PRO A 167 -16.57 -35.29 6.06
CA PRO A 167 -15.51 -34.37 6.45
C PRO A 167 -15.66 -33.93 7.90
N VAL A 168 -14.56 -33.88 8.65
CA VAL A 168 -14.53 -33.42 10.05
C VAL A 168 -14.08 -31.96 10.08
N ARG A 169 -14.83 -31.11 10.79
CA ARG A 169 -14.46 -29.70 10.99
C ARG A 169 -13.34 -29.60 12.03
N VAL A 170 -12.22 -29.01 11.64
CA VAL A 170 -11.03 -28.83 12.48
C VAL A 170 -10.98 -27.44 13.10
N GLY A 171 -11.49 -26.43 12.37
CA GLY A 171 -11.46 -25.05 12.84
C GLY A 171 -12.24 -24.11 11.95
N GLN A 172 -12.17 -22.83 12.26
CA GLN A 172 -12.70 -21.76 11.42
C GLN A 172 -11.71 -20.59 11.42
N LEU A 173 -11.40 -20.10 10.23
CA LEU A 173 -10.61 -18.91 10.01
C LEU A 173 -11.42 -17.67 10.36
N GLU A 174 -10.74 -16.70 10.94
CA GLU A 174 -11.29 -15.39 11.23
C GLU A 174 -10.59 -14.34 10.39
N LEU A 175 -11.34 -13.31 10.02
CA LEU A 175 -10.81 -12.16 9.28
C LEU A 175 -10.84 -10.94 10.17
N ALA A 176 -9.81 -10.12 10.05
CA ALA A 176 -9.75 -8.79 10.63
C ALA A 176 -10.08 -7.73 9.59
N ASN A 177 -10.87 -6.73 9.98
CA ASN A 177 -11.12 -5.54 9.19
C ASN A 177 -10.78 -4.29 10.01
N PHE A 178 -10.35 -3.24 9.33
CA PHE A 178 -9.97 -1.96 9.93
C PHE A 178 -10.82 -0.84 9.38
N ALA A 179 -11.09 0.16 10.22
CA ALA A 179 -11.75 1.39 9.79
C ALA A 179 -10.86 2.14 8.78
N ASN A 180 -9.54 2.15 9.01
CA ASN A 180 -8.57 2.82 8.15
C ASN A 180 -7.37 1.91 7.81
N GLU A 181 -7.45 1.21 6.69
CA GLU A 181 -6.37 0.32 6.23
C GLU A 181 -5.08 1.07 5.84
N ALA A 182 -5.16 2.37 5.51
CA ALA A 182 -3.98 3.18 5.20
C ALA A 182 -3.15 3.51 6.44
N GLY A 183 -3.72 3.38 7.64
CA GLY A 183 -3.03 3.59 8.91
C GLY A 183 -2.22 2.37 9.37
N LEU A 184 -2.32 1.23 8.70
CA LEU A 184 -1.57 0.02 9.08
C LEU A 184 -0.09 0.19 8.74
N ASP A 185 0.77 -0.14 9.71
CA ASP A 185 2.22 -0.13 9.50
C ASP A 185 2.65 -1.43 8.82
N ALA A 186 3.63 -1.39 7.92
CA ALA A 186 4.14 -2.59 7.27
C ALA A 186 5.53 -2.93 7.77
N ILE A 187 5.65 -4.15 8.30
CA ILE A 187 6.90 -4.65 8.86
C ILE A 187 7.73 -5.49 7.86
N GLY A 188 7.26 -5.61 6.61
CA GLY A 188 7.85 -6.48 5.59
C GLY A 188 7.03 -7.76 5.37
N ASN A 189 7.42 -8.57 4.40
CA ASN A 189 6.80 -9.87 4.08
C ASN A 189 5.26 -9.84 3.88
N ASN A 190 4.74 -8.72 3.38
CA ASN A 190 3.29 -8.47 3.28
C ASN A 190 2.52 -8.56 4.61
N LEU A 191 3.21 -8.38 5.73
CA LEU A 191 2.62 -8.28 7.06
C LEU A 191 2.37 -6.82 7.44
N LEU A 192 1.24 -6.62 8.10
CA LEU A 192 0.75 -5.34 8.58
C LEU A 192 0.52 -5.40 10.08
N LEU A 193 0.91 -4.36 10.81
CA LEU A 193 0.62 -4.19 12.24
C LEU A 193 -0.45 -3.12 12.45
N GLU A 194 -1.25 -3.31 13.50
CA GLU A 194 -2.20 -2.32 13.97
C GLU A 194 -1.45 -1.08 14.50
N THR A 195 -1.98 0.11 14.19
CA THR A 195 -1.51 1.36 14.79
C THR A 195 -2.68 2.16 15.35
N ALA A 196 -2.38 3.21 16.12
CA ALA A 196 -3.39 4.16 16.57
C ALA A 196 -4.17 4.81 15.40
N ALA A 197 -3.58 4.88 14.20
CA ALA A 197 -4.20 5.49 13.02
C ALA A 197 -5.08 4.50 12.22
N SER A 198 -4.88 3.19 12.35
CA SER A 198 -5.73 2.18 11.71
C SER A 198 -7.06 1.96 12.45
N GLY A 199 -7.06 2.26 13.76
CA GLY A 199 -8.10 1.86 14.69
C GLY A 199 -7.98 0.39 15.08
N GLN A 200 -8.86 -0.04 15.98
CA GLN A 200 -8.89 -1.41 16.49
C GLN A 200 -9.33 -2.41 15.42
N ALA A 201 -8.71 -3.59 15.42
CA ALA A 201 -9.13 -4.70 14.56
C ALA A 201 -10.55 -5.16 14.93
N SER A 202 -11.46 -5.10 13.96
CA SER A 202 -12.76 -5.78 14.05
C SER A 202 -12.57 -7.19 13.52
N VAL A 203 -12.68 -8.19 14.38
CA VAL A 203 -12.56 -9.61 14.00
C VAL A 203 -13.94 -10.22 13.85
N ALA A 204 -14.17 -10.91 12.73
CA ALA A 204 -15.38 -11.71 12.52
C ALA A 204 -15.13 -12.86 11.56
N THR A 205 -16.10 -13.76 11.47
CA THR A 205 -16.07 -14.86 10.50
C THR A 205 -16.26 -14.34 9.08
N PRO A 206 -15.60 -14.96 8.08
CA PRO A 206 -15.89 -14.73 6.66
C PRO A 206 -17.38 -14.87 6.35
N GLY A 207 -17.88 -14.06 5.41
CA GLY A 207 -19.30 -14.03 5.03
C GLY A 207 -20.22 -13.25 5.97
N SER A 208 -19.73 -12.78 7.12
CA SER A 208 -20.46 -11.85 7.99
C SER A 208 -20.59 -10.46 7.34
N ALA A 209 -21.55 -9.65 7.81
CA ALA A 209 -21.78 -8.31 7.27
C ALA A 209 -20.53 -7.42 7.38
N GLY A 210 -19.98 -7.02 6.24
CA GLY A 210 -18.76 -6.20 6.16
C GLY A 210 -17.46 -6.99 5.95
N PHE A 211 -17.53 -8.32 5.90
CA PHE A 211 -16.41 -9.23 5.63
C PHE A 211 -16.59 -9.96 4.30
N GLY A 212 -15.48 -10.27 3.66
CA GLY A 212 -15.42 -11.05 2.43
C GLY A 212 -15.67 -12.54 2.66
N LEU A 213 -15.86 -13.26 1.55
CA LEU A 213 -15.89 -14.72 1.52
C LEU A 213 -14.48 -15.25 1.26
N ILE A 214 -14.18 -16.44 1.74
CA ILE A 214 -12.93 -17.14 1.40
C ILE A 214 -13.18 -17.97 0.13
N ILE A 215 -12.19 -17.97 -0.77
CA ILE A 215 -12.18 -18.84 -1.95
C ILE A 215 -10.96 -19.73 -1.83
N GLN A 216 -11.21 -21.03 -1.73
CA GLN A 216 -10.16 -22.04 -1.69
C GLN A 216 -9.56 -22.27 -3.08
N GLY A 217 -8.27 -22.60 -3.13
CA GLY A 217 -7.55 -22.88 -4.37
C GLY A 217 -7.43 -21.62 -5.21
N ALA A 218 -7.19 -20.48 -4.57
CA ALA A 218 -7.05 -19.21 -5.25
C ALA A 218 -6.12 -18.28 -4.48
N LEU A 219 -5.42 -17.42 -5.21
CA LEU A 219 -4.59 -16.35 -4.65
C LEU A 219 -5.04 -15.00 -5.21
N GLU A 220 -5.06 -14.00 -4.34
CA GLU A 220 -5.23 -12.61 -4.77
C GLU A 220 -3.89 -12.07 -5.28
N THR A 221 -3.87 -11.57 -6.52
CA THR A 221 -2.70 -10.88 -7.07
C THR A 221 -2.61 -9.45 -6.59
N SER A 222 -1.46 -8.83 -6.86
CA SER A 222 -1.30 -7.39 -6.75
C SER A 222 -2.40 -6.64 -7.51
N ASN A 223 -2.85 -5.50 -6.97
CA ASN A 223 -3.78 -4.58 -7.64
C ASN A 223 -3.05 -3.55 -8.54
N VAL A 224 -1.77 -3.79 -8.83
CA VAL A 224 -0.93 -2.93 -9.67
C VAL A 224 -1.23 -3.19 -11.15
N ASN A 225 -1.46 -2.11 -11.91
CA ASN A 225 -1.58 -2.17 -13.37
C ASN A 225 -0.29 -1.68 -14.03
N VAL A 226 0.48 -2.60 -14.64
CA VAL A 226 1.77 -2.31 -15.30
C VAL A 226 1.68 -1.17 -16.28
N VAL A 227 0.66 -1.16 -17.13
CA VAL A 227 0.58 -0.21 -18.24
C VAL A 227 0.41 1.20 -17.69
N SER A 228 -0.43 1.34 -16.66
CA SER A 228 -0.59 2.61 -15.95
C SER A 228 0.69 3.01 -15.22
N GLU A 229 1.33 2.08 -14.51
CA GLU A 229 2.56 2.38 -13.75
C GLU A 229 3.72 2.77 -14.66
N ILE A 230 3.94 2.10 -15.80
CA ILE A 230 4.97 2.46 -16.78
C ILE A 230 4.69 3.85 -17.36
N THR A 231 3.43 4.16 -17.68
CA THR A 231 3.06 5.50 -18.17
C THR A 231 3.36 6.56 -17.11
N ASN A 232 2.98 6.30 -15.86
CA ASN A 232 3.29 7.19 -14.73
C ASN A 232 4.80 7.34 -14.52
N LEU A 233 5.57 6.25 -14.66
CA LEU A 233 7.02 6.26 -14.54
C LEU A 233 7.66 7.17 -15.59
N ILE A 234 7.25 7.04 -16.86
CA ILE A 234 7.74 7.87 -17.96
C ILE A 234 7.39 9.35 -17.69
N THR A 235 6.19 9.65 -17.21
CA THR A 235 5.81 11.03 -16.87
C THR A 235 6.64 11.59 -15.70
N ALA A 236 6.90 10.78 -14.68
CA ALA A 236 7.70 11.18 -13.52
C ALA A 236 9.18 11.40 -13.91
N GLN A 237 9.74 10.53 -14.75
CA GLN A 237 11.10 10.68 -15.30
C GLN A 237 11.23 11.95 -16.14
N ARG A 238 10.28 12.21 -17.05
CA ARG A 238 10.26 13.47 -17.83
C ARG A 238 10.13 14.69 -16.93
N ALA A 239 9.32 14.62 -15.87
CA ALA A 239 9.20 15.69 -14.90
C ALA A 239 10.51 15.94 -14.13
N TYR A 240 11.22 14.87 -13.76
CA TYR A 240 12.55 14.96 -13.16
C TYR A 240 13.57 15.61 -14.12
N GLU A 241 13.63 15.18 -15.38
CA GLU A 241 14.49 15.76 -16.42
C GLU A 241 14.19 17.25 -16.65
N MET A 242 12.90 17.63 -16.72
CA MET A 242 12.49 19.03 -16.85
C MET A 242 12.96 19.87 -15.66
N ASN A 243 12.83 19.36 -14.42
CA ASN A 243 13.32 20.06 -13.24
C ASN A 243 14.85 20.22 -13.24
N SER A 244 15.60 19.22 -13.72
CA SER A 244 17.05 19.32 -13.92
C SER A 244 17.40 20.43 -14.92
N LYS A 245 16.67 20.51 -16.04
CA LYS A 245 16.89 21.56 -17.05
C LYS A 245 16.64 22.97 -16.51
N VAL A 246 15.66 23.14 -15.61
CA VAL A 246 15.40 24.43 -14.93
C VAL A 246 16.57 24.84 -14.04
N ILE A 247 17.21 23.88 -13.37
CA ILE A 247 18.40 24.12 -12.56
C ILE A 247 19.59 24.51 -13.44
N GLU A 248 19.85 23.75 -14.51
CA GLU A 248 20.92 24.07 -15.47
C GLU A 248 20.76 25.47 -16.08
N SER A 249 19.54 25.84 -16.49
CA SER A 249 19.25 27.17 -17.03
C SER A 249 19.43 28.26 -15.98
N SER A 250 19.06 27.99 -14.72
CA SER A 250 19.32 28.90 -13.60
C SER A 250 20.82 29.10 -13.36
N ASP A 251 21.61 28.03 -13.44
CA ASP A 251 23.07 28.07 -13.28
C ASP A 251 23.76 28.79 -14.43
N GLU A 252 23.30 28.60 -15.66
CA GLU A 252 23.80 29.30 -16.84
C GLU A 252 23.58 30.81 -16.75
N MET A 253 22.39 31.25 -16.30
CA MET A 253 22.11 32.67 -16.02
C MET A 253 23.02 33.25 -14.93
N MET A 254 23.30 32.50 -13.87
CA MET A 254 24.23 32.94 -12.82
C MET A 254 25.66 33.07 -13.35
N ARG A 255 26.09 32.15 -14.22
CA ARG A 255 27.41 32.19 -14.85
C ARG A 255 27.56 33.41 -15.75
N THR A 256 26.56 33.71 -16.58
CA THR A 256 26.58 34.92 -17.43
C THR A 256 26.58 36.20 -16.60
N MET A 257 25.81 36.26 -15.51
CA MET A 257 25.85 37.39 -14.58
C MET A 257 27.23 37.59 -13.93
N THR A 258 27.94 36.51 -13.62
CA THR A 258 29.27 36.58 -13.01
C THR A 258 30.33 37.02 -14.02
N GLN A 259 30.18 36.66 -15.30
CA GLN A 259 31.09 37.06 -16.39
C GLN A 259 30.90 38.50 -16.87
N LEU A 260 29.78 39.14 -16.53
CA LEU A 260 29.51 40.56 -16.83
C LEU A 260 30.12 41.53 -15.81
N ARG A 261 30.87 41.04 -14.82
CA ARG A 261 31.66 41.84 -13.87
C ARG A 261 33.14 41.81 -14.25
#